data_AF-A0A432GZJ5-F1
#
_entry.id   AF-A0A432GZJ5-F1
#
_cell.length_a   1.000
_cell.length_b   1.000
_cell.length_c   1.000
_cell.angle_alpha   90.00
_cell.angle_beta   90.00
_cell.angle_gamma   90.00
#
_symmetry.space_group_name_H-M   'P 1'
#
loop_
_entity.id
_entity.type
_entity.pdbx_description
1 polymer ?
#
loop_
_entity_poly.entity_id
_entity_poly.type
_entity_poly.pdbx_seq_one_letter_code
_entity_poly.pdbx_strand_id
1 'polypeptide(L)'
;MAEPKVSLRQVTQEDVSRIRSWLEDEDVSESWFWRYAYGDPAHLGYHPDRMEMIHGLVRSGGLGFIMVGGPQTFGAGGYRGTPIERLLPVDLDVRRKKDLPNGALALVLHTCEFSLGNLWARRIAIAATEPLTPKDQFGVLVYTNGVDGWGIPLADIGDKSAVLDQIKRLQPEDMMTFGISMQMAINGLLPANAYSKHVIVISDGDPTPPSKNLIDAYKQAGISVSTICINPHNGPLGSATMKKIAADTGGRFYFVDDPTQLPQIFFREALEVKRNLISEETFTPAIVEFADPIGGLGEGFPPLHGIVLTTLKPLSRLVLVNPEEDPVLALGRHGLGKTAAFTSDARARWSASWQGWNGNSTFWTQLVRSISRELEEGILEVSHSVEGDEGIVIIDAIDPDGRFIDGLDLEGQLIAPDLSEEPLQVNQVAPGRYIGKFDASQEGSYLVRINHDDGQGNTGGQTKAISVSYPAEYRALRSDEEMLRRIATASGGRVLTQQDDLLDRSIPRRMDRTPLWPMLAVIGLSLFFIDIVARRVQFQLPAHRKLAVKPDQVDVTSPALPRRAIAARRMRREEPDRTARPEGEPASPETSGDEVDRSEDLKKLIEARRKRRKRSN
;
A
#
# COMPACT_ATOMS: atom_id res chain seq x y z
N MET A 1 -20.23 -17.31 26.50
CA MET A 1 -18.91 -17.64 27.07
C MET A 1 -18.11 -16.34 27.14
N ALA A 2 -17.59 -15.99 28.30
CA ALA A 2 -16.74 -14.81 28.47
C ALA A 2 -15.37 -15.07 27.83
N GLU A 3 -14.84 -14.12 27.06
CA GLU A 3 -13.50 -14.24 26.48
C GLU A 3 -12.45 -14.37 27.59
N PRO A 4 -11.50 -15.32 27.48
CA PRO A 4 -10.43 -15.44 28.46
C PRO A 4 -9.51 -14.22 28.36
N LYS A 5 -9.32 -13.52 29.49
CA LYS A 5 -8.29 -12.48 29.63
C LYS A 5 -6.91 -13.13 29.46
N VAL A 6 -6.31 -12.98 28.27
CA VAL A 6 -4.93 -13.41 28.02
C VAL A 6 -3.99 -12.29 28.50
N SER A 7 -3.22 -12.58 29.56
CA SER A 7 -2.13 -11.73 30.02
C SER A 7 -0.82 -12.24 29.44
N LEU A 8 -0.19 -11.45 28.57
CA LEU A 8 1.10 -11.78 27.98
C LEU A 8 2.21 -11.51 29.01
N ARG A 9 3.00 -12.54 29.34
CA ARG A 9 4.18 -12.42 30.20
C ARG A 9 5.43 -12.24 29.35
N GLN A 10 6.47 -11.62 29.93
CA GLN A 10 7.79 -11.54 29.30
C GLN A 10 8.39 -12.93 29.11
N VAL A 11 8.92 -13.20 27.92
CA VAL A 11 9.55 -14.47 27.55
C VAL A 11 10.94 -14.55 28.19
N THR A 12 11.19 -15.62 28.94
CA THR A 12 12.49 -15.90 29.60
C THR A 12 13.28 -16.96 28.82
N GLN A 13 14.58 -17.13 29.13
CA GLN A 13 15.39 -18.21 28.54
C GLN A 13 14.89 -19.61 28.93
N GLU A 14 14.24 -19.75 30.09
CA GLU A 14 13.60 -20.99 30.50
C GLU A 14 12.38 -21.31 29.63
N ASP A 15 11.66 -20.29 29.16
CA ASP A 15 10.55 -20.48 28.22
C ASP A 15 11.06 -20.96 26.86
N VAL A 16 12.24 -20.55 26.40
CA VAL A 16 12.87 -21.09 25.17
C VAL A 16 13.14 -22.59 25.31
N SER A 17 13.61 -23.02 26.49
CA SER A 17 13.84 -24.45 26.77
C SER A 17 12.52 -25.23 26.85
N ARG A 18 11.47 -24.61 27.40
CA ARG A 18 10.12 -25.18 27.46
C ARG A 18 9.49 -25.31 26.09
N ILE A 19 9.63 -24.28 25.24
CA ILE A 19 9.21 -24.29 23.83
C ILE A 19 9.94 -25.38 23.07
N ARG A 20 11.24 -25.57 23.31
CA ARG A 20 11.98 -26.68 22.70
C ARG A 20 11.40 -28.04 23.10
N SER A 21 11.08 -28.25 24.38
CA SER A 21 10.44 -29.49 24.83
C SER A 21 9.02 -29.68 24.26
N TRP A 22 8.29 -28.59 24.03
CA TRP A 22 6.96 -28.61 23.42
C TRP A 22 7.01 -28.89 21.91
N LEU A 23 8.07 -28.43 21.23
CA LEU A 23 8.30 -28.74 19.82
C LEU A 23 8.75 -30.20 19.60
N GLU A 24 9.29 -30.84 20.63
CA GLU A 24 9.63 -32.27 20.64
C GLU A 24 8.40 -33.16 20.94
N ASP A 25 7.33 -32.58 21.49
CA ASP A 25 6.05 -33.25 21.70
C ASP A 25 5.19 -33.20 20.42
N GLU A 26 4.85 -34.39 19.89
CA GLU A 26 4.19 -34.55 18.59
C GLU A 26 2.81 -33.88 18.56
N ASP A 27 2.03 -33.99 19.64
CA ASP A 27 0.67 -33.43 19.73
C ASP A 27 0.68 -31.89 19.88
N VAL A 28 1.66 -31.37 20.62
CA VAL A 28 1.82 -29.92 20.83
C VAL A 28 2.36 -29.24 19.57
N SER A 29 3.36 -29.85 18.92
CA SER A 29 3.88 -29.43 17.62
C SER A 29 2.78 -29.41 16.55
N GLU A 30 1.95 -30.46 16.47
CA GLU A 30 0.82 -30.52 15.54
C GLU A 30 -0.21 -29.40 15.79
N SER A 31 -0.47 -29.05 17.06
CA SER A 31 -1.45 -28.02 17.44
C SER A 31 -0.95 -26.59 17.21
N TRP A 32 0.35 -26.33 17.33
CA TRP A 32 0.95 -25.00 17.21
C TRP A 32 1.13 -24.53 15.78
N PHE A 33 1.43 -25.44 14.85
CA PHE A 33 1.71 -25.10 13.45
C PHE A 33 0.47 -25.05 12.55
N TRP A 34 -0.73 -25.25 13.10
CA TRP A 34 -2.00 -25.34 12.36
C TRP A 34 -2.43 -24.06 11.61
N ARG A 35 -1.77 -22.90 11.79
CA ARG A 35 -2.26 -21.65 11.20
C ARG A 35 -1.39 -20.97 10.13
N TYR A 36 -0.06 -21.09 10.15
CA TYR A 36 0.80 -20.37 9.19
C TYR A 36 2.18 -21.03 9.02
N ALA A 37 2.22 -22.36 8.88
CA ALA A 37 3.51 -23.03 8.73
C ALA A 37 4.04 -22.87 7.30
N TYR A 38 5.13 -22.10 7.22
CA TYR A 38 6.13 -21.99 6.15
C TYR A 38 5.92 -20.94 5.08
N GLY A 39 6.51 -19.75 5.34
CA GLY A 39 7.56 -19.12 4.52
C GLY A 39 7.22 -18.59 3.12
N ASP A 40 6.31 -19.26 2.41
CA ASP A 40 5.81 -18.90 1.11
C ASP A 40 4.28 -19.13 1.06
N PRO A 41 3.55 -18.27 0.35
CA PRO A 41 2.11 -18.35 0.27
C PRO A 41 1.61 -19.71 -0.23
N ALA A 42 0.56 -20.25 0.38
CA ALA A 42 -0.13 -21.45 -0.09
C ALA A 42 -0.63 -21.31 -1.55
N HIS A 43 -0.82 -20.09 -2.04
CA HIS A 43 -1.19 -19.82 -3.43
C HIS A 43 0.04 -19.43 -4.26
N LEU A 44 -0.07 -19.48 -5.60
CA LEU A 44 1.03 -19.20 -6.53
C LEU A 44 1.47 -17.71 -6.60
N GLY A 45 1.15 -16.90 -5.59
CA GLY A 45 1.20 -15.44 -5.60
C GLY A 45 2.02 -14.80 -4.48
N TYR A 46 1.47 -13.75 -3.86
CA TYR A 46 2.10 -12.94 -2.81
C TYR A 46 2.07 -13.55 -1.39
N HIS A 47 3.12 -13.37 -0.59
CA HIS A 47 3.10 -13.78 0.83
C HIS A 47 1.86 -13.26 1.59
N PRO A 48 1.26 -14.03 2.55
CA PRO A 48 0.06 -13.64 3.28
C PRO A 48 0.06 -12.21 3.84
N ASP A 49 1.17 -11.80 4.47
CA ASP A 49 1.30 -10.44 5.02
C ASP A 49 1.19 -9.34 3.96
N ARG A 50 1.71 -9.59 2.75
CA ARG A 50 1.59 -8.64 1.63
C ARG A 50 0.15 -8.56 1.15
N MET A 51 -0.58 -9.67 1.12
CA MET A 51 -1.98 -9.66 0.75
C MET A 51 -2.84 -8.94 1.79
N GLU A 52 -2.57 -9.11 3.08
CA GLU A 52 -3.24 -8.33 4.13
C GLU A 52 -2.89 -6.84 4.04
N MET A 53 -1.64 -6.50 3.72
CA MET A 53 -1.25 -5.13 3.45
C MET A 53 -2.02 -4.55 2.24
N ILE A 54 -2.09 -5.26 1.11
CA ILE A 54 -2.86 -4.85 -0.07
C ILE A 54 -4.34 -4.69 0.31
N HIS A 55 -4.91 -5.66 1.03
CA HIS A 55 -6.29 -5.62 1.49
C HIS A 55 -6.57 -4.40 2.39
N GLY A 56 -5.67 -4.07 3.31
CA GLY A 56 -5.74 -2.87 4.16
C GLY A 56 -5.61 -1.57 3.36
N LEU A 57 -4.69 -1.52 2.40
CA LEU A 57 -4.48 -0.38 1.51
C LEU A 57 -5.70 -0.08 0.62
N VAL A 58 -6.37 -1.11 0.13
CA VAL A 58 -7.63 -0.97 -0.63
C VAL A 58 -8.75 -0.55 0.31
N ARG A 59 -8.97 -1.28 1.40
CA ARG A 59 -10.08 -1.06 2.33
C ARG A 59 -10.03 0.31 3.00
N SER A 60 -8.86 0.70 3.52
CA SER A 60 -8.69 1.90 4.36
C SER A 60 -7.90 3.01 3.66
N GLY A 61 -7.03 2.68 2.70
CA GLY A 61 -6.25 3.68 1.95
C GLY A 61 -6.94 4.21 0.69
N GLY A 62 -8.07 3.62 0.30
CA GLY A 62 -8.83 4.02 -0.89
C GLY A 62 -8.11 3.70 -2.21
N LEU A 63 -7.12 2.81 -2.19
CA LEU A 63 -6.41 2.39 -3.39
C LEU A 63 -7.31 1.54 -4.30
N GLY A 64 -7.16 1.73 -5.59
CA GLY A 64 -7.79 0.90 -6.61
C GLY A 64 -7.12 -0.46 -6.72
N PHE A 65 -7.90 -1.52 -6.94
CA PHE A 65 -7.36 -2.85 -7.20
C PHE A 65 -8.03 -3.52 -8.40
N ILE A 66 -7.24 -4.14 -9.26
CA ILE A 66 -7.74 -4.97 -10.37
C ILE A 66 -7.04 -6.32 -10.37
N MET A 67 -7.82 -7.39 -10.56
CA MET A 67 -7.30 -8.70 -10.92
C MET A 67 -7.68 -9.04 -12.36
N VAL A 68 -6.68 -9.50 -13.12
CA VAL A 68 -6.80 -9.91 -14.51
C VAL A 68 -6.68 -11.43 -14.61
N GLY A 69 -7.45 -12.03 -15.50
CA GLY A 69 -7.52 -13.46 -15.73
C GLY A 69 -6.23 -14.05 -16.28
N GLY A 70 -6.06 -15.33 -16.03
CA GLY A 70 -4.96 -16.13 -16.53
C GLY A 70 -4.94 -17.50 -15.87
N PRO A 71 -4.07 -18.42 -16.34
CA PRO A 71 -4.04 -19.79 -15.86
C PRO A 71 -3.68 -19.96 -14.38
N GLN A 72 -3.16 -18.90 -13.74
CA GLN A 72 -2.67 -18.88 -12.36
C GLN A 72 -3.28 -17.73 -11.54
N THR A 73 -4.47 -17.25 -11.92
CA THR A 73 -5.18 -16.19 -11.20
C THR A 73 -6.54 -16.67 -10.72
N PHE A 74 -7.24 -15.86 -9.91
CA PHE A 74 -8.53 -16.21 -9.31
C PHE A 74 -8.48 -17.58 -8.60
N GLY A 75 -9.56 -18.37 -8.67
CA GLY A 75 -9.63 -19.70 -8.05
C GLY A 75 -8.61 -20.69 -8.65
N ALA A 76 -8.34 -20.60 -9.96
CA ALA A 76 -7.34 -21.44 -10.63
C ALA A 76 -5.91 -21.21 -10.11
N GLY A 77 -5.61 -19.99 -9.62
CA GLY A 77 -4.34 -19.61 -9.01
C GLY A 77 -4.22 -19.90 -7.51
N GLY A 78 -5.25 -20.47 -6.88
CA GLY A 78 -5.27 -20.74 -5.44
C GLY A 78 -5.63 -19.53 -4.56
N TYR A 79 -6.16 -18.43 -5.11
CA TYR A 79 -6.49 -17.23 -4.32
C TYR A 79 -7.77 -17.37 -3.47
N ARG A 80 -8.43 -18.53 -3.50
CA ARG A 80 -9.62 -18.80 -2.70
C ARG A 80 -9.28 -18.81 -1.21
N GLY A 81 -10.14 -18.24 -0.39
CA GLY A 81 -9.98 -18.04 1.05
C GLY A 81 -8.97 -16.94 1.42
N THR A 82 -8.31 -16.31 0.45
CA THR A 82 -7.26 -15.32 0.73
C THR A 82 -7.83 -13.91 0.96
N PRO A 83 -7.03 -12.98 1.54
CA PRO A 83 -7.41 -11.58 1.65
C PRO A 83 -7.69 -10.91 0.28
N ILE A 84 -7.06 -11.43 -0.79
CA ILE A 84 -7.29 -10.98 -2.16
C ILE A 84 -8.68 -11.40 -2.65
N GLU A 85 -9.18 -12.59 -2.33
CA GLU A 85 -10.56 -12.94 -2.66
C GLU A 85 -11.54 -11.95 -2.01
N ARG A 86 -11.32 -11.56 -0.74
CA ARG A 86 -12.23 -10.67 -0.02
C ARG A 86 -12.45 -9.33 -0.71
N LEU A 87 -11.40 -8.77 -1.31
CA LEU A 87 -11.44 -7.47 -2.00
C LEU A 87 -12.03 -7.53 -3.42
N LEU A 88 -12.14 -8.71 -4.05
CA LEU A 88 -12.66 -8.81 -5.41
C LEU A 88 -14.19 -8.64 -5.45
N PRO A 89 -14.77 -8.13 -6.56
CA PRO A 89 -16.22 -8.11 -6.79
C PRO A 89 -16.81 -9.49 -7.17
N VAL A 90 -16.00 -10.54 -7.13
CA VAL A 90 -16.38 -11.91 -7.45
C VAL A 90 -15.90 -12.87 -6.36
N ASP A 91 -16.69 -13.88 -6.07
CA ASP A 91 -16.30 -15.06 -5.31
C ASP A 91 -15.54 -16.02 -6.24
N LEU A 92 -14.47 -16.62 -5.71
CA LEU A 92 -13.65 -17.62 -6.41
C LEU A 92 -14.21 -19.04 -6.22
N ASP A 93 -15.38 -19.13 -5.59
CA ASP A 93 -16.22 -20.31 -5.54
C ASP A 93 -17.36 -20.16 -6.54
N VAL A 94 -17.44 -21.09 -7.49
CA VAL A 94 -18.47 -21.02 -8.54
C VAL A 94 -19.77 -21.62 -7.99
N ARG A 95 -20.70 -20.75 -7.58
CA ARG A 95 -21.93 -21.14 -6.87
C ARG A 95 -23.12 -21.46 -7.78
N ARG A 96 -23.08 -21.11 -9.07
CA ARG A 96 -24.21 -21.32 -9.99
C ARG A 96 -24.09 -22.61 -10.81
N LYS A 97 -25.08 -23.48 -10.59
CA LYS A 97 -25.88 -24.29 -11.55
C LYS A 97 -25.41 -24.39 -13.03
N LYS A 98 -24.19 -24.87 -13.25
CA LYS A 98 -23.91 -25.92 -14.24
C LYS A 98 -23.02 -26.92 -13.50
N ASP A 99 -23.18 -28.21 -13.79
CA ASP A 99 -22.39 -29.27 -13.18
C ASP A 99 -20.91 -28.98 -13.40
N LEU A 100 -20.25 -28.23 -12.51
CA LEU A 100 -18.80 -28.11 -12.48
C LEU A 100 -18.32 -29.52 -12.17
N PRO A 101 -17.70 -30.20 -13.13
CA PRO A 101 -17.32 -31.56 -12.89
C PRO A 101 -16.17 -31.55 -11.86
N ASN A 102 -16.42 -32.23 -10.73
CA ASN A 102 -15.58 -32.21 -9.53
C ASN A 102 -14.13 -32.56 -9.87
N GLY A 103 -13.16 -32.14 -9.06
CA GLY A 103 -11.82 -32.71 -9.11
C GLY A 103 -11.80 -34.07 -8.41
N ALA A 104 -10.98 -35.02 -8.87
CA ALA A 104 -10.66 -36.21 -8.10
C ALA A 104 -9.15 -36.37 -7.95
N LEU A 105 -8.68 -36.34 -6.70
CA LEU A 105 -7.27 -36.43 -6.34
C LEU A 105 -7.01 -37.72 -5.55
N ALA A 106 -6.06 -38.54 -6.03
CA ALA A 106 -5.53 -39.66 -5.26
C ALA A 106 -4.07 -39.41 -4.88
N LEU A 107 -3.72 -39.60 -3.61
CA LEU A 107 -2.34 -39.60 -3.14
C LEU A 107 -1.83 -41.03 -3.01
N VAL A 108 -0.59 -41.29 -3.39
CA VAL A 108 0.14 -42.53 -3.10
C VAL A 108 1.32 -42.18 -2.21
N LEU A 109 1.29 -42.63 -0.96
CA LEU A 109 2.29 -42.27 0.05
C LEU A 109 3.29 -43.41 0.26
N HIS A 110 4.55 -43.17 -0.10
CA HIS A 110 5.70 -43.96 0.30
C HIS A 110 6.69 -43.06 1.04
N THR A 111 6.65 -43.10 2.38
CA THR A 111 7.36 -42.13 3.24
C THR A 111 8.21 -42.73 4.34
N CYS A 112 8.31 -44.05 4.44
CA CYS A 112 9.00 -44.73 5.54
C CYS A 112 10.52 -44.54 5.53
N GLU A 113 11.13 -44.26 4.38
CA GLU A 113 12.60 -44.18 4.23
C GLU A 113 13.21 -42.83 4.62
N PHE A 114 12.43 -41.89 5.16
CA PHE A 114 12.96 -40.59 5.60
C PHE A 114 12.58 -40.23 7.04
N SER A 115 13.43 -39.44 7.68
CA SER A 115 13.26 -39.01 9.06
C SER A 115 11.91 -38.33 9.27
N LEU A 116 11.16 -38.76 10.29
CA LEU A 116 9.80 -38.29 10.56
C LEU A 116 8.83 -38.55 9.38
N GLY A 117 9.04 -39.63 8.62
CA GLY A 117 8.26 -40.01 7.44
C GLY A 117 6.74 -39.94 7.62
N ASN A 118 6.24 -40.51 8.72
CA ASN A 118 4.80 -40.48 9.03
C ASN A 118 4.27 -39.08 9.34
N LEU A 119 5.06 -38.25 10.02
CA LEU A 119 4.70 -36.84 10.26
C LEU A 119 4.54 -36.09 8.93
N TRP A 120 5.49 -36.30 8.01
CA TRP A 120 5.43 -35.68 6.70
C TRP A 120 4.30 -36.22 5.84
N ALA A 121 4.02 -37.53 5.88
CA ALA A 121 2.85 -38.12 5.22
C ALA A 121 1.54 -37.44 5.63
N ARG A 122 1.36 -37.20 6.94
CA ARG A 122 0.20 -36.44 7.45
C ARG A 122 0.21 -35.01 6.93
N ARG A 123 1.33 -34.28 7.06
CA ARG A 123 1.45 -32.88 6.65
C ARG A 123 1.17 -32.65 5.17
N ILE A 124 1.73 -33.48 4.29
CA ILE A 124 1.53 -33.34 2.83
C ILE A 124 0.12 -33.75 2.41
N ALA A 125 -0.48 -34.76 3.06
CA ALA A 125 -1.87 -35.12 2.82
C ALA A 125 -2.82 -33.99 3.25
N ILE A 126 -2.57 -33.34 4.40
CA ILE A 126 -3.31 -32.14 4.82
C ILE A 126 -3.18 -31.04 3.78
N ALA A 127 -1.95 -30.70 3.38
CA ALA A 127 -1.68 -29.64 2.41
C ALA A 127 -2.39 -29.87 1.06
N ALA A 128 -2.46 -31.13 0.60
CA ALA A 128 -3.18 -31.50 -0.61
C ALA A 128 -4.71 -31.30 -0.51
N THR A 129 -5.30 -31.30 0.70
CA THR A 129 -6.74 -31.06 0.90
C THR A 129 -7.11 -29.59 0.96
N GLU A 130 -6.16 -28.69 1.21
CA GLU A 130 -6.41 -27.26 1.33
C GLU A 130 -7.03 -26.62 0.06
N PRO A 131 -6.50 -26.84 -1.16
CA PRO A 131 -7.06 -26.24 -2.37
C PRO A 131 -8.38 -26.88 -2.82
N LEU A 132 -8.77 -28.02 -2.22
CA LEU A 132 -9.94 -28.78 -2.62
C LEU A 132 -11.24 -28.25 -1.98
N THR A 133 -12.37 -28.47 -2.66
CA THR A 133 -13.72 -28.10 -2.20
C THR A 133 -14.43 -29.31 -1.57
N PRO A 134 -15.48 -29.09 -0.77
CA PRO A 134 -16.32 -30.17 -0.24
C PRO A 134 -16.90 -31.15 -1.27
N LYS A 135 -16.95 -30.76 -2.55
CA LYS A 135 -17.46 -31.60 -3.65
C LYS A 135 -16.37 -32.37 -4.39
N ASP A 136 -15.10 -32.00 -4.23
CA ASP A 136 -14.03 -32.77 -4.85
C ASP A 136 -13.89 -34.12 -4.17
N GLN A 137 -13.41 -35.11 -4.91
CA GLN A 137 -13.08 -36.41 -4.40
C GLN A 137 -11.61 -36.47 -3.99
N PHE A 138 -11.35 -37.00 -2.80
CA PHE A 138 -10.01 -37.16 -2.27
C PHE A 138 -9.86 -38.56 -1.70
N GLY A 139 -8.70 -39.17 -1.96
CA GLY A 139 -8.36 -40.48 -1.42
C GLY A 139 -6.85 -40.60 -1.24
N VAL A 140 -6.46 -41.48 -0.31
CA VAL A 140 -5.06 -41.73 0.02
C VAL A 140 -4.80 -43.22 0.00
N LEU A 141 -3.84 -43.64 -0.82
CA LEU A 141 -3.30 -44.98 -0.89
C LEU A 141 -2.02 -45.05 -0.06
N VAL A 142 -1.94 -46.10 0.74
CA VAL A 142 -0.81 -46.40 1.62
C VAL A 142 -0.52 -47.89 1.54
N TYR A 143 0.73 -48.26 1.74
CA TYR A 143 1.12 -49.63 2.05
C TYR A 143 1.15 -49.78 3.57
N THR A 144 0.41 -50.73 4.13
CA THR A 144 0.39 -50.98 5.59
C THR A 144 0.08 -52.45 5.84
N ASN A 145 0.71 -53.07 6.84
CA ASN A 145 0.53 -54.50 7.17
C ASN A 145 0.82 -55.45 5.99
N GLY A 146 1.78 -55.09 5.14
CA GLY A 146 2.19 -55.94 4.01
C GLY A 146 1.29 -55.89 2.77
N VAL A 147 0.33 -54.96 2.70
CA VAL A 147 -0.60 -54.82 1.56
C VAL A 147 -0.83 -53.36 1.17
N ASP A 148 -0.96 -53.09 -0.13
CA ASP A 148 -1.46 -51.81 -0.65
C ASP A 148 -2.95 -51.66 -0.38
N GLY A 149 -3.37 -50.50 0.12
CA GLY A 149 -4.75 -50.23 0.50
C GLY A 149 -5.12 -48.76 0.42
N TRP A 150 -6.42 -48.48 0.30
CA TRP A 150 -6.94 -47.15 0.55
C TRP A 150 -6.89 -46.88 2.06
N GLY A 151 -5.89 -46.13 2.51
CA GLY A 151 -5.85 -45.59 3.88
C GLY A 151 -6.98 -44.58 4.10
N ILE A 152 -7.36 -43.85 3.05
CA ILE A 152 -8.58 -43.04 2.98
C ILE A 152 -9.26 -43.38 1.65
N PRO A 153 -10.47 -43.98 1.66
CA PRO A 153 -11.20 -44.28 0.43
C PRO A 153 -11.45 -43.02 -0.40
N LEU A 154 -11.36 -43.15 -1.74
CA LEU A 154 -11.71 -42.06 -2.65
C LEU A 154 -13.20 -41.72 -2.51
N ALA A 155 -13.50 -40.56 -1.93
CA ALA A 155 -14.85 -40.08 -1.70
C ALA A 155 -14.90 -38.55 -1.74
N ASP A 156 -16.10 -37.99 -1.88
CA ASP A 156 -16.32 -36.54 -1.74
C ASP A 156 -15.82 -36.07 -0.37
N ILE A 157 -15.07 -34.96 -0.36
CA ILE A 157 -14.46 -34.43 0.87
C ILE A 157 -15.52 -34.09 1.92
N GLY A 158 -16.64 -33.50 1.51
CA GLY A 158 -17.70 -33.05 2.40
C GLY A 158 -17.16 -32.14 3.52
N ASP A 159 -17.21 -32.63 4.75
CA ASP A 159 -16.61 -31.98 5.91
C ASP A 159 -15.10 -32.27 5.99
N LYS A 160 -14.29 -31.23 5.75
CA LYS A 160 -12.82 -31.33 5.83
C LYS A 160 -12.33 -31.86 7.18
N SER A 161 -13.04 -31.59 8.29
CA SER A 161 -12.60 -32.05 9.62
C SER A 161 -12.55 -33.58 9.72
N ALA A 162 -13.52 -34.28 9.13
CA ALA A 162 -13.57 -35.73 9.13
C ALA A 162 -12.45 -36.37 8.29
N VAL A 163 -12.05 -35.72 7.20
CA VAL A 163 -10.91 -36.16 6.37
C VAL A 163 -9.60 -35.95 7.13
N LEU A 164 -9.43 -34.81 7.80
CA LEU A 164 -8.24 -34.51 8.62
C LEU A 164 -8.05 -35.54 9.74
N ASP A 165 -9.12 -35.97 10.39
CA ASP A 165 -9.05 -37.01 11.43
C ASP A 165 -8.67 -38.39 10.90
N GLN A 166 -9.02 -38.70 9.65
CA GLN A 166 -8.55 -39.92 8.98
C GLN A 166 -7.07 -39.81 8.60
N ILE A 167 -6.63 -38.65 8.10
CA ILE A 167 -5.22 -38.40 7.74
C ILE A 167 -4.31 -38.61 8.95
N LYS A 168 -4.72 -38.14 10.14
CA LYS A 168 -3.93 -38.32 11.39
C LYS A 168 -3.62 -39.77 11.73
N ARG A 169 -4.45 -40.71 11.27
CA ARG A 169 -4.29 -42.16 11.56
C ARG A 169 -3.41 -42.89 10.55
N LEU A 170 -2.95 -42.21 9.49
CA LEU A 170 -2.14 -42.83 8.45
C LEU A 170 -0.74 -43.18 8.98
N GLN A 171 -0.31 -44.40 8.68
CA GLN A 171 1.02 -44.93 8.95
C GLN A 171 1.53 -45.67 7.70
N PRO A 172 2.01 -44.95 6.68
CA PRO A 172 2.56 -45.57 5.48
C PRO A 172 3.86 -46.32 5.80
N GLU A 173 3.96 -47.54 5.30
CA GLU A 173 5.14 -48.41 5.38
C GLU A 173 5.87 -48.44 4.02
N ASP A 174 6.79 -49.39 3.87
CA ASP A 174 7.66 -49.56 2.71
C ASP A 174 6.96 -50.29 1.56
N MET A 175 6.73 -49.57 0.46
CA MET A 175 5.95 -50.05 -0.67
C MET A 175 6.85 -50.77 -1.67
N MET A 176 6.57 -52.04 -1.95
CA MET A 176 7.43 -52.85 -2.84
C MET A 176 7.29 -52.51 -4.34
N THR A 177 6.15 -51.97 -4.78
CA THR A 177 5.88 -51.70 -6.20
C THR A 177 4.94 -50.53 -6.40
N PHE A 178 5.23 -49.68 -7.40
CA PHE A 178 4.27 -48.65 -7.83
C PHE A 178 3.03 -49.25 -8.50
N GLY A 179 3.16 -50.43 -9.09
CA GLY A 179 2.14 -51.01 -9.96
C GLY A 179 0.80 -51.27 -9.26
N ILE A 180 0.81 -51.80 -8.04
CA ILE A 180 -0.41 -52.17 -7.30
C ILE A 180 -1.14 -50.90 -6.85
N SER A 181 -0.47 -50.00 -6.15
CA SER A 181 -1.03 -48.71 -5.74
C SER A 181 -1.57 -47.90 -6.93
N MET A 182 -0.83 -47.80 -8.03
CA MET A 182 -1.33 -47.12 -9.24
C MET A 182 -2.53 -47.84 -9.87
N GLN A 183 -2.55 -49.17 -9.87
CA GLN A 183 -3.72 -49.92 -10.36
C GLN A 183 -4.96 -49.65 -9.49
N MET A 184 -4.81 -49.53 -8.17
CA MET A 184 -5.90 -49.16 -7.27
C MET A 184 -6.37 -47.72 -7.50
N ALA A 185 -5.43 -46.78 -7.69
CA ALA A 185 -5.74 -45.38 -7.98
C ALA A 185 -6.57 -45.23 -9.26
N ILE A 186 -6.14 -45.84 -10.38
CA ILE A 186 -6.91 -45.75 -11.64
C ILE A 186 -8.28 -46.42 -11.52
N ASN A 187 -8.39 -47.54 -10.81
CA ASN A 187 -9.67 -48.22 -10.59
C ASN A 187 -10.66 -47.38 -9.77
N GLY A 188 -10.17 -46.60 -8.80
CA GLY A 188 -10.99 -45.66 -8.04
C GLY A 188 -11.35 -44.41 -8.85
N LEU A 189 -10.40 -43.88 -9.62
CA LEU A 189 -10.57 -42.64 -10.38
C LEU A 189 -11.39 -42.82 -11.66
N LEU A 190 -11.38 -43.98 -12.32
CA LEU A 190 -12.19 -44.21 -13.54
C LEU A 190 -13.69 -43.95 -13.32
N PRO A 191 -14.37 -44.56 -12.33
CA PRO A 191 -15.79 -44.33 -12.06
C PRO A 191 -16.07 -43.00 -11.35
N ALA A 192 -15.05 -42.27 -10.87
CA ALA A 192 -15.22 -40.97 -10.22
C ALA A 192 -15.94 -39.99 -11.16
N ASN A 193 -17.01 -39.36 -10.65
CA ASN A 193 -17.74 -38.29 -11.34
C ASN A 193 -16.95 -36.98 -11.22
N ALA A 194 -15.83 -36.92 -11.92
CA ALA A 194 -14.86 -35.85 -11.86
C ALA A 194 -14.35 -35.50 -13.25
N TYR A 195 -14.19 -34.20 -13.53
CA TYR A 195 -13.67 -33.71 -14.81
C TYR A 195 -12.18 -33.98 -14.96
N SER A 196 -11.46 -33.61 -13.90
CA SER A 196 -10.01 -33.67 -13.84
C SER A 196 -9.65 -34.66 -12.75
N LYS A 197 -8.81 -35.60 -13.13
CA LYS A 197 -8.38 -36.72 -12.30
C LYS A 197 -6.86 -36.66 -12.24
N HIS A 198 -6.33 -36.58 -11.03
CA HIS A 198 -4.89 -36.44 -10.82
C HIS A 198 -4.42 -37.41 -9.74
N VAL A 199 -3.20 -37.90 -9.90
CA VAL A 199 -2.51 -38.71 -8.89
C VAL A 199 -1.21 -38.03 -8.51
N ILE A 200 -0.93 -37.96 -7.21
CA ILE A 200 0.35 -37.50 -6.68
C ILE A 200 1.04 -38.67 -5.99
N VAL A 201 2.25 -39.02 -6.42
CA VAL A 201 3.05 -40.10 -5.84
C VAL A 201 4.28 -39.52 -5.16
N ILE A 202 4.50 -39.80 -3.87
CA ILE A 202 5.77 -39.55 -3.18
C ILE A 202 6.48 -40.87 -2.89
N SER A 203 7.78 -40.91 -3.12
CA SER A 203 8.63 -42.08 -2.91
C SER A 203 10.11 -41.69 -2.98
N ASP A 204 10.99 -42.53 -2.45
CA ASP A 204 12.44 -42.54 -2.67
C ASP A 204 12.83 -43.14 -4.05
N GLY A 205 11.91 -43.86 -4.70
CA GLY A 205 12.08 -44.38 -6.06
C GLY A 205 12.63 -45.79 -6.16
N ASP A 206 12.87 -46.49 -5.04
CA ASP A 206 13.17 -47.93 -5.03
C ASP A 206 12.01 -48.85 -5.48
N PRO A 207 10.71 -48.51 -5.28
CA PRO A 207 9.64 -49.42 -5.68
C PRO A 207 9.69 -49.76 -7.17
N THR A 208 9.39 -51.03 -7.48
CA THR A 208 9.47 -51.52 -8.86
C THR A 208 8.54 -50.74 -9.82
N PRO A 209 8.99 -50.43 -11.05
CA PRO A 209 8.20 -49.64 -12.01
C PRO A 209 6.86 -50.29 -12.38
N PRO A 210 5.81 -49.48 -12.66
CA PRO A 210 4.54 -49.99 -13.17
C PRO A 210 4.69 -50.54 -14.59
N SER A 211 3.78 -51.43 -14.99
CA SER A 211 3.76 -51.96 -16.36
C SER A 211 3.43 -50.87 -17.39
N LYS A 212 3.94 -51.03 -18.62
CA LYS A 212 3.62 -50.10 -19.72
C LYS A 212 2.12 -50.01 -19.99
N ASN A 213 1.41 -51.14 -19.93
CA ASN A 213 -0.04 -51.19 -20.15
C ASN A 213 -0.80 -50.34 -19.12
N LEU A 214 -0.33 -50.30 -17.86
CA LEU A 214 -0.93 -49.46 -16.84
C LEU A 214 -0.71 -47.97 -17.14
N ILE A 215 0.51 -47.58 -17.51
CA ILE A 215 0.80 -46.19 -17.91
C ILE A 215 -0.02 -45.76 -19.13
N ASP A 216 -0.18 -46.64 -20.12
CA ASP A 216 -1.00 -46.37 -21.30
C ASP A 216 -2.50 -46.25 -20.92
N ALA A 217 -2.98 -46.98 -19.91
CA ALA A 217 -4.33 -46.83 -19.38
C ALA A 217 -4.55 -45.45 -18.72
N TYR A 218 -3.57 -44.93 -17.97
CA TYR A 218 -3.62 -43.56 -17.43
C TYR A 218 -3.71 -42.51 -18.53
N LYS A 219 -2.88 -42.65 -19.58
CA LYS A 219 -2.90 -41.76 -20.77
C LYS A 219 -4.28 -41.78 -21.45
N GLN A 220 -4.82 -42.97 -21.71
CA GLN A 220 -6.13 -43.12 -22.38
C GLN A 220 -7.28 -42.57 -21.54
N ALA A 221 -7.19 -42.70 -20.22
CA ALA A 221 -8.19 -42.17 -19.29
C ALA A 221 -8.06 -40.66 -19.03
N GLY A 222 -7.02 -40.00 -19.56
CA GLY A 222 -6.76 -38.57 -19.30
C GLY A 222 -6.39 -38.26 -17.85
N ILE A 223 -5.85 -39.23 -17.11
CA ILE A 223 -5.47 -39.09 -15.70
C ILE A 223 -3.97 -38.79 -15.62
N SER A 224 -3.61 -37.62 -15.11
CA SER A 224 -2.21 -37.22 -14.96
C SER A 224 -1.61 -37.71 -13.65
N VAL A 225 -0.31 -38.04 -13.65
CA VAL A 225 0.42 -38.48 -12.44
C VAL A 225 1.63 -37.60 -12.22
N SER A 226 1.65 -36.83 -11.12
CA SER A 226 2.84 -36.11 -10.67
C SER A 226 3.60 -36.94 -9.65
N THR A 227 4.93 -36.90 -9.71
CA THR A 227 5.81 -37.70 -8.85
C THR A 227 6.80 -36.81 -8.10
N ILE A 228 6.96 -37.06 -6.81
CA ILE A 228 7.86 -36.35 -5.90
C ILE A 228 8.87 -37.34 -5.35
N CYS A 229 10.13 -37.21 -5.76
CA CYS A 229 11.23 -38.02 -5.29
C CYS A 229 11.95 -37.31 -4.14
N ILE A 230 12.14 -38.00 -3.01
CA ILE A 230 12.89 -37.51 -1.85
C ILE A 230 13.85 -38.59 -1.35
N ASN A 231 15.09 -38.20 -0.99
CA ASN A 231 16.14 -39.11 -0.50
C ASN A 231 16.28 -40.41 -1.32
N PRO A 232 16.59 -40.35 -2.63
CA PRO A 232 16.57 -41.53 -3.47
C PRO A 232 17.58 -42.60 -3.04
N HIS A 233 17.10 -43.83 -2.84
CA HIS A 233 17.89 -44.98 -2.37
C HIS A 233 19.14 -45.27 -3.22
N ASN A 234 19.10 -44.94 -4.51
CA ASN A 234 20.19 -45.17 -5.47
C ASN A 234 20.73 -43.87 -6.13
N GLY A 235 20.67 -42.74 -5.41
CA GLY A 235 21.08 -41.44 -5.93
C GLY A 235 20.21 -40.97 -7.13
N PRO A 236 20.70 -40.10 -8.03
CA PRO A 236 19.90 -39.54 -9.12
C PRO A 236 19.28 -40.59 -10.07
N LEU A 237 19.85 -41.80 -10.12
CA LEU A 237 19.37 -42.92 -10.93
C LEU A 237 18.07 -43.53 -10.37
N GLY A 238 17.86 -43.52 -9.04
CA GLY A 238 16.63 -44.01 -8.41
C GLY A 238 15.38 -43.24 -8.85
N SER A 239 15.52 -41.94 -9.10
CA SER A 239 14.41 -41.07 -9.52
C SER A 239 13.98 -41.23 -10.99
N ALA A 240 14.75 -41.97 -11.81
CA ALA A 240 14.52 -42.07 -13.26
C ALA A 240 13.15 -42.69 -13.59
N THR A 241 12.73 -43.69 -12.80
CA THR A 241 11.41 -44.32 -12.92
C THR A 241 10.29 -43.31 -12.68
N MET A 242 10.38 -42.56 -11.58
CA MET A 242 9.39 -41.56 -11.20
C MET A 242 9.29 -40.43 -12.23
N LYS A 243 10.44 -39.97 -12.73
CA LYS A 243 10.50 -38.97 -13.81
C LYS A 243 9.81 -39.47 -15.09
N LYS A 244 10.01 -40.74 -15.42
CA LYS A 244 9.37 -41.36 -16.59
C LYS A 244 7.86 -41.48 -16.41
N ILE A 245 7.39 -41.92 -15.24
CA ILE A 245 5.94 -42.02 -14.93
C ILE A 245 5.26 -40.66 -15.13
N ALA A 246 5.84 -39.58 -14.58
CA ALA A 246 5.26 -38.25 -14.72
C ALA A 246 5.25 -37.75 -16.17
N ALA A 247 6.36 -37.92 -16.89
CA ALA A 247 6.47 -37.51 -18.29
C ALA A 247 5.48 -38.28 -19.19
N ASP A 248 5.35 -39.59 -18.98
CA ASP A 248 4.44 -40.41 -19.76
C ASP A 248 2.97 -40.05 -19.47
N THR A 249 2.59 -39.82 -18.22
CA THR A 249 1.18 -39.54 -17.87
C THR A 249 0.79 -38.06 -18.00
N GLY A 250 1.72 -37.19 -18.41
CA GLY A 250 1.47 -35.75 -18.57
C GLY A 250 1.44 -34.96 -17.24
N GLY A 251 2.00 -35.53 -16.16
CA GLY A 251 2.20 -34.84 -14.89
C GLY A 251 3.61 -34.22 -14.76
N ARG A 252 3.98 -33.86 -13.54
CA ARG A 252 5.26 -33.20 -13.23
C ARG A 252 6.12 -34.04 -12.30
N PHE A 253 7.44 -33.99 -12.52
CA PHE A 253 8.43 -34.62 -11.67
C PHE A 253 9.11 -33.58 -10.78
N TYR A 254 9.21 -33.89 -9.50
CA TYR A 254 9.93 -33.10 -8.51
C TYR A 254 11.03 -33.93 -7.86
N PHE A 255 12.20 -33.32 -7.75
CA PHE A 255 13.30 -33.83 -6.95
C PHE A 255 13.45 -32.90 -5.75
N VAL A 256 13.34 -33.44 -4.54
CA VAL A 256 13.29 -32.66 -3.30
C VAL A 256 14.36 -33.16 -2.34
N ASP A 257 15.28 -32.28 -1.98
CA ASP A 257 16.31 -32.56 -0.96
C ASP A 257 15.88 -32.12 0.44
N ASP A 258 14.95 -31.16 0.53
CA ASP A 258 14.47 -30.58 1.78
C ASP A 258 12.99 -30.91 2.00
N PRO A 259 12.65 -31.76 2.99
CA PRO A 259 11.27 -32.14 3.31
C PRO A 259 10.34 -30.94 3.60
N THR A 260 10.88 -29.80 4.06
CA THR A 260 10.07 -28.60 4.36
C THR A 260 9.37 -28.03 3.12
N GLN A 261 9.86 -28.37 1.92
CA GLN A 261 9.27 -27.96 0.65
C GLN A 261 8.11 -28.87 0.19
N LEU A 262 7.88 -30.02 0.84
CA LEU A 262 6.87 -30.97 0.38
C LEU A 262 5.43 -30.43 0.47
N PRO A 263 4.99 -29.77 1.56
CA PRO A 263 3.61 -29.30 1.66
C PRO A 263 3.21 -28.35 0.52
N GLN A 264 4.07 -27.40 0.16
CA GLN A 264 3.83 -26.46 -0.94
C GLN A 264 3.77 -27.14 -2.31
N ILE A 265 4.59 -28.17 -2.54
CA ILE A 265 4.57 -28.94 -3.80
C ILE A 265 3.25 -29.69 -3.91
N PHE A 266 2.82 -30.34 -2.84
CA PHE A 266 1.56 -31.08 -2.80
C PHE A 266 0.35 -30.17 -2.95
N PHE A 267 0.34 -29.00 -2.31
CA PHE A 267 -0.69 -27.98 -2.53
C PHE A 267 -0.75 -27.61 -4.02
N ARG A 268 0.40 -27.33 -4.65
CA ARG A 268 0.45 -26.94 -6.05
C ARG A 268 -0.02 -28.05 -6.98
N GLU A 269 0.36 -29.30 -6.75
CA GLU A 269 -0.11 -30.42 -7.56
C GLU A 269 -1.60 -30.68 -7.35
N ALA A 270 -2.14 -30.46 -6.14
CA ALA A 270 -3.57 -30.54 -5.89
C ALA A 270 -4.37 -29.46 -6.65
N LEU A 271 -3.76 -28.35 -7.07
CA LEU A 271 -4.42 -27.39 -7.98
C LEU A 271 -4.62 -27.94 -9.40
N GLU A 272 -3.96 -29.02 -9.81
CA GLU A 272 -4.16 -29.62 -11.14
C GLU A 272 -5.60 -30.13 -11.33
N VAL A 273 -6.23 -30.62 -10.26
CA VAL A 273 -7.65 -30.99 -10.31
C VAL A 273 -8.59 -29.77 -10.36
N LYS A 274 -8.08 -28.57 -10.05
CA LYS A 274 -8.80 -27.28 -10.11
C LYS A 274 -8.67 -26.54 -11.42
N ARG A 275 -7.86 -27.02 -12.39
CA ARG A 275 -7.74 -26.40 -13.73
C ARG A 275 -9.07 -26.32 -14.50
N ASN A 276 -10.12 -26.98 -14.03
CA ASN A 276 -11.49 -26.87 -14.53
C ASN A 276 -12.23 -25.58 -14.10
N LEU A 277 -11.59 -24.70 -13.34
CA LEU A 277 -12.05 -23.32 -13.14
C LEU A 277 -11.73 -22.44 -14.35
N ILE A 278 -11.19 -22.99 -15.44
CA ILE A 278 -10.91 -22.27 -16.68
C ILE A 278 -11.82 -22.84 -17.76
N SER A 279 -12.62 -21.99 -18.38
CA SER A 279 -13.33 -22.31 -19.62
C SER A 279 -12.56 -21.70 -20.78
N GLU A 280 -12.14 -22.52 -21.75
CA GLU A 280 -11.42 -22.08 -22.96
C GLU A 280 -12.32 -22.14 -24.20
N GLU A 281 -13.56 -21.68 -24.05
CA GLU A 281 -14.50 -21.53 -25.15
C GLU A 281 -14.36 -20.15 -25.81
N THR A 282 -14.58 -20.08 -27.13
CA THR A 282 -14.58 -18.81 -27.85
C THR A 282 -15.94 -18.16 -27.74
N PHE A 283 -15.99 -16.92 -27.24
CA PHE A 283 -17.23 -16.17 -27.09
C PHE A 283 -17.01 -14.66 -27.31
N THR A 284 -18.10 -13.95 -27.61
CA THR A 284 -18.09 -12.48 -27.69
C THR A 284 -18.70 -11.91 -26.40
N PRO A 285 -17.99 -11.04 -25.66
CA PRO A 285 -18.53 -10.43 -24.45
C PRO A 285 -19.79 -9.61 -24.72
N ALA A 286 -20.83 -9.86 -23.93
CA ALA A 286 -22.08 -9.09 -23.96
C ALA A 286 -22.11 -8.05 -22.84
N ILE A 287 -22.65 -6.86 -23.13
CA ILE A 287 -22.82 -5.77 -22.15
C ILE A 287 -24.08 -6.05 -21.35
N VAL A 288 -23.94 -6.13 -20.02
CA VAL A 288 -25.07 -6.20 -19.08
C VAL A 288 -25.42 -4.82 -18.55
N GLU A 289 -24.40 -4.04 -18.22
CA GLU A 289 -24.54 -2.71 -17.64
C GLU A 289 -23.54 -1.74 -18.29
N PHE A 290 -24.01 -0.55 -18.68
CA PHE A 290 -23.11 0.52 -19.12
C PHE A 290 -22.39 1.12 -17.91
N ALA A 291 -21.06 1.13 -17.97
CA ALA A 291 -20.20 1.66 -16.93
C ALA A 291 -19.00 2.39 -17.54
N ASP A 292 -18.35 3.24 -16.75
CA ASP A 292 -17.21 4.06 -17.17
C ASP A 292 -16.13 3.30 -17.95
N PRO A 293 -15.74 2.05 -17.58
CA PRO A 293 -14.70 1.30 -18.31
C PRO A 293 -15.02 1.01 -19.78
N ILE A 294 -16.29 1.02 -20.16
CA ILE A 294 -16.76 0.67 -21.51
C ILE A 294 -17.37 1.87 -22.25
N GLY A 295 -17.17 3.09 -21.73
CA GLY A 295 -17.58 4.32 -22.39
C GLY A 295 -17.02 4.40 -23.81
N GLY A 296 -17.89 4.63 -24.80
CA GLY A 296 -17.50 4.71 -26.22
C GLY A 296 -17.08 3.38 -26.87
N LEU A 297 -17.17 2.25 -26.16
CA LEU A 297 -16.85 0.90 -26.69
C LEU A 297 -18.11 0.06 -27.00
N GLY A 298 -19.27 0.71 -27.11
CA GLY A 298 -20.57 0.07 -27.32
C GLY A 298 -20.78 -0.55 -28.71
N GLU A 299 -19.87 -0.33 -29.66
CA GLU A 299 -19.95 -0.93 -31.01
C GLU A 299 -19.65 -2.45 -31.02
N GLY A 300 -19.23 -3.00 -29.88
CA GLY A 300 -19.02 -4.42 -29.67
C GLY A 300 -17.58 -4.77 -29.32
N PHE A 301 -17.41 -5.87 -28.60
CA PHE A 301 -16.10 -6.39 -28.20
C PHE A 301 -15.63 -7.47 -29.19
N PRO A 302 -14.32 -7.57 -29.49
CA PRO A 302 -13.78 -8.74 -30.17
C PRO A 302 -13.97 -10.00 -29.33
N PRO A 303 -13.94 -11.19 -29.95
CA PRO A 303 -14.06 -12.44 -29.22
C PRO A 303 -12.90 -12.66 -28.25
N LEU A 304 -13.20 -13.38 -27.16
CA LEU A 304 -12.26 -13.92 -26.19
C LEU A 304 -12.29 -15.45 -26.29
N HIS A 305 -11.17 -16.10 -25.96
CA HIS A 305 -10.98 -17.55 -26.06
C HIS A 305 -10.85 -18.24 -24.69
N GLY A 306 -11.23 -17.54 -23.63
CA GLY A 306 -11.33 -18.16 -22.32
C GLY A 306 -11.48 -17.19 -21.16
N ILE A 307 -11.95 -17.72 -20.05
CA ILE A 307 -12.16 -17.03 -18.78
C ILE A 307 -11.83 -17.95 -17.61
N VAL A 308 -11.47 -17.35 -16.49
CA VAL A 308 -11.51 -18.03 -15.20
C VAL A 308 -12.92 -17.92 -14.63
N LEU A 309 -13.57 -19.07 -14.40
CA LEU A 309 -14.91 -19.17 -13.84
C LEU A 309 -14.93 -18.59 -12.42
N THR A 310 -15.86 -17.67 -12.20
CA THR A 310 -16.08 -16.99 -10.91
C THR A 310 -17.57 -16.75 -10.71
N THR A 311 -17.99 -16.35 -9.51
CA THR A 311 -19.38 -15.96 -9.24
C THR A 311 -19.44 -14.52 -8.78
N LEU A 312 -20.38 -13.73 -9.30
CA LEU A 312 -20.56 -12.35 -8.88
C LEU A 312 -20.91 -12.26 -7.39
N LYS A 313 -20.23 -11.40 -6.63
CA LYS A 313 -20.61 -11.11 -5.24
C LYS A 313 -21.86 -10.23 -5.16
N PRO A 314 -22.65 -10.33 -4.07
CA PRO A 314 -23.72 -9.38 -3.81
C PRO A 314 -23.21 -7.93 -3.87
N LEU A 315 -24.06 -7.01 -4.34
CA LEU A 315 -23.77 -5.57 -4.44
C LEU A 315 -22.64 -5.18 -5.41
N SER A 316 -22.07 -6.13 -6.14
CA SER A 316 -21.13 -5.86 -7.23
C SER A 316 -21.88 -5.59 -8.53
N ARG A 317 -21.30 -4.75 -9.39
CA ARG A 317 -21.82 -4.39 -10.70
C ARG A 317 -21.23 -5.31 -11.76
N LEU A 318 -22.10 -5.94 -12.54
CA LEU A 318 -21.70 -6.83 -13.62
C LEU A 318 -21.75 -6.08 -14.94
N VAL A 319 -20.60 -5.88 -15.57
CA VAL A 319 -20.48 -5.04 -16.78
C VAL A 319 -20.49 -5.89 -18.03
N LEU A 320 -19.64 -6.94 -18.07
CA LEU A 320 -19.52 -7.85 -19.21
C LEU A 320 -19.76 -9.30 -18.77
N VAL A 321 -20.44 -10.08 -19.63
CA VAL A 321 -20.68 -11.52 -19.45
C VAL A 321 -20.37 -12.33 -20.71
N ASN A 322 -20.16 -13.63 -20.53
CA ASN A 322 -20.17 -14.60 -21.62
C ASN A 322 -21.63 -15.07 -21.93
N PRO A 323 -21.86 -15.89 -22.96
CA PRO A 323 -23.17 -16.47 -23.26
C PRO A 323 -23.77 -17.36 -22.16
N GLU A 324 -22.94 -17.84 -21.23
CA GLU A 324 -23.36 -18.66 -20.09
C GLU A 324 -23.68 -17.85 -18.83
N GLU A 325 -23.67 -16.51 -18.92
CA GLU A 325 -23.85 -15.55 -17.83
C GLU A 325 -22.73 -15.55 -16.78
N ASP A 326 -21.56 -16.10 -17.09
CA ASP A 326 -20.38 -15.98 -16.25
C ASP A 326 -19.79 -14.56 -16.32
N PRO A 327 -19.35 -13.99 -15.18
CA PRO A 327 -18.73 -12.67 -15.17
C PRO A 327 -17.45 -12.59 -16.00
N VAL A 328 -17.41 -11.68 -16.97
CA VAL A 328 -16.20 -11.32 -17.74
C VAL A 328 -15.56 -10.06 -17.15
N LEU A 329 -16.36 -9.04 -16.85
CA LEU A 329 -15.93 -7.83 -16.15
C LEU A 329 -16.93 -7.50 -15.04
N ALA A 330 -16.44 -7.46 -13.81
CA ALA A 330 -17.20 -7.04 -12.64
C ALA A 330 -16.48 -5.89 -11.93
N LEU A 331 -17.26 -4.94 -11.41
CA LEU A 331 -16.81 -3.80 -10.63
C LEU A 331 -17.43 -3.86 -9.24
N GLY A 332 -16.70 -3.39 -8.24
CA GLY A 332 -17.18 -3.34 -6.87
C GLY A 332 -16.43 -2.31 -6.04
N ARG A 333 -16.77 -2.30 -4.75
CA ARG A 333 -16.08 -1.50 -3.76
C ARG A 333 -15.77 -2.37 -2.57
N HIS A 334 -14.61 -2.13 -1.99
CA HIS A 334 -14.19 -2.77 -0.75
C HIS A 334 -13.67 -1.70 0.20
N GLY A 335 -14.46 -1.36 1.22
CA GLY A 335 -14.20 -0.16 2.03
C GLY A 335 -14.18 1.11 1.17
N LEU A 336 -13.09 1.87 1.26
CA LEU A 336 -12.89 3.12 0.51
C LEU A 336 -12.40 2.88 -0.93
N GLY A 337 -11.79 1.72 -1.21
CA GLY A 337 -11.23 1.40 -2.53
C GLY A 337 -12.26 0.91 -3.54
N LYS A 338 -12.01 1.21 -4.82
CA LYS A 338 -12.76 0.67 -5.97
C LYS A 338 -12.01 -0.54 -6.52
N THR A 339 -12.73 -1.61 -6.84
CA THR A 339 -12.13 -2.90 -7.24
C THR A 339 -12.72 -3.43 -8.53
N ALA A 340 -11.91 -4.05 -9.38
CA ALA A 340 -12.35 -4.69 -10.62
C ALA A 340 -11.84 -6.14 -10.75
N ALA A 341 -12.64 -6.98 -11.37
CA ALA A 341 -12.24 -8.31 -11.82
C ALA A 341 -12.51 -8.42 -13.32
N PHE A 342 -11.44 -8.61 -14.10
CA PHE A 342 -11.53 -9.00 -15.50
C PHE A 342 -11.07 -10.45 -15.61
N THR A 343 -12.00 -11.38 -15.86
CA THR A 343 -11.75 -12.82 -15.70
C THR A 343 -11.08 -13.46 -16.91
N SER A 344 -10.98 -12.74 -18.03
CA SER A 344 -10.15 -13.12 -19.18
C SER A 344 -8.74 -12.54 -19.08
N ASP A 345 -7.84 -12.95 -19.98
CA ASP A 345 -6.44 -12.54 -19.93
C ASP A 345 -6.20 -11.19 -20.60
N ALA A 346 -5.04 -10.59 -20.30
CA ALA A 346 -4.50 -9.44 -21.03
C ALA A 346 -3.33 -9.85 -21.94
N ARG A 347 -3.24 -11.14 -22.30
CA ARG A 347 -2.16 -11.75 -23.07
C ARG A 347 -2.71 -12.44 -24.32
N ALA A 348 -1.86 -13.13 -25.08
CA ALA A 348 -2.28 -13.72 -26.34
C ALA A 348 -3.11 -15.00 -26.20
N ARG A 349 -3.27 -15.57 -24.99
CA ARG A 349 -3.90 -16.89 -24.85
C ARG A 349 -5.41 -16.79 -25.01
N TRP A 350 -6.06 -15.83 -24.35
CA TRP A 350 -7.51 -15.65 -24.40
C TRP A 350 -7.94 -14.38 -25.11
N SER A 351 -7.11 -13.34 -25.14
CA SER A 351 -7.43 -12.03 -25.73
C SER A 351 -6.59 -11.70 -26.96
N ALA A 352 -6.22 -12.71 -27.75
CA ALA A 352 -5.50 -12.55 -29.02
C ALA A 352 -6.15 -11.50 -29.95
N SER A 353 -7.48 -11.55 -30.11
CA SER A 353 -8.23 -10.61 -30.93
C SER A 353 -8.28 -9.18 -30.37
N TRP A 354 -7.99 -8.99 -29.08
CA TRP A 354 -7.95 -7.66 -28.46
C TRP A 354 -6.62 -6.94 -28.70
N GLN A 355 -5.51 -7.65 -28.96
CA GLN A 355 -4.20 -7.01 -29.13
C GLN A 355 -4.15 -6.04 -30.33
N GLY A 356 -4.86 -6.35 -31.41
CA GLY A 356 -4.98 -5.50 -32.60
C GLY A 356 -6.24 -4.62 -32.63
N TRP A 357 -7.07 -4.67 -31.59
CA TRP A 357 -8.32 -3.92 -31.56
C TRP A 357 -8.09 -2.48 -31.08
N ASN A 358 -8.56 -1.51 -31.87
CA ASN A 358 -8.42 -0.08 -31.57
C ASN A 358 -8.95 0.31 -30.18
N GLY A 359 -9.99 -0.37 -29.69
CA GLY A 359 -10.60 -0.11 -28.38
C GLY A 359 -9.83 -0.67 -27.17
N ASN A 360 -8.80 -1.50 -27.37
CA ASN A 360 -8.10 -2.18 -26.27
C ASN A 360 -7.39 -1.21 -25.32
N SER A 361 -6.67 -0.23 -25.87
CA SER A 361 -6.00 0.82 -25.07
C SER A 361 -7.02 1.67 -24.30
N THR A 362 -8.10 2.03 -24.97
CA THR A 362 -9.23 2.78 -24.41
C THR A 362 -9.92 2.01 -23.28
N PHE A 363 -10.12 0.70 -23.43
CA PHE A 363 -10.69 -0.17 -22.40
C PHE A 363 -9.81 -0.20 -21.14
N TRP A 364 -8.53 -0.54 -21.27
CA TRP A 364 -7.64 -0.64 -20.10
C TRP A 364 -7.42 0.71 -19.43
N THR A 365 -7.30 1.79 -20.20
CA THR A 365 -7.15 3.15 -19.67
C THR A 365 -8.38 3.57 -18.87
N GLN A 366 -9.59 3.37 -19.42
CA GLN A 366 -10.82 3.69 -18.72
C GLN A 366 -11.04 2.80 -17.50
N LEU A 367 -10.73 1.50 -17.59
CA LEU A 367 -10.84 0.58 -16.48
C LEU A 367 -9.93 0.99 -15.31
N VAL A 368 -8.64 1.23 -15.59
CA VAL A 368 -7.69 1.71 -14.57
C VAL A 368 -8.16 3.06 -14.00
N ARG A 369 -8.55 4.02 -14.84
CA ARG A 369 -9.08 5.31 -14.39
C ARG A 369 -10.31 5.18 -13.50
N SER A 370 -11.21 4.24 -13.80
CA SER A 370 -12.44 4.02 -13.03
C SER A 370 -12.18 3.50 -11.62
N ILE A 371 -11.12 2.70 -11.44
CA ILE A 371 -10.75 2.14 -10.14
C ILE A 371 -9.72 3.00 -9.39
N SER A 372 -9.04 3.91 -10.09
CA SER A 372 -8.12 4.85 -9.47
C SER A 372 -8.82 5.66 -8.40
N ARG A 373 -8.06 6.01 -7.36
CA ARG A 373 -8.50 6.99 -6.37
C ARG A 373 -8.75 8.29 -7.13
N GLU A 374 -9.96 8.82 -7.02
CA GLU A 374 -10.21 10.22 -7.38
C GLU A 374 -9.25 11.05 -6.52
N LEU A 375 -8.22 11.63 -7.14
CA LEU A 375 -7.65 12.84 -6.56
C LEU A 375 -8.81 13.82 -6.62
N GLU A 376 -9.35 14.16 -5.46
CA GLU A 376 -10.18 15.34 -5.37
C GLU A 376 -9.36 16.48 -5.99
N GLU A 377 -9.86 17.06 -7.09
CA GLU A 377 -9.46 18.39 -7.57
C GLU A 377 -9.92 19.41 -6.52
N GLY A 378 -9.42 19.26 -5.31
CA GLY A 378 -9.63 20.18 -4.22
C GLY A 378 -8.67 21.34 -4.42
N ILE A 379 -9.17 22.54 -4.14
CA ILE A 379 -8.30 23.71 -3.95
C ILE A 379 -7.35 23.55 -2.76
N LEU A 380 -7.37 22.42 -2.04
CA LEU A 380 -6.58 22.17 -0.84
C LEU A 380 -5.54 21.08 -1.11
N GLU A 381 -4.27 21.41 -0.87
CA GLU A 381 -3.17 20.46 -0.78
C GLU A 381 -2.77 20.29 0.69
N VAL A 382 -3.08 19.13 1.26
CA VAL A 382 -2.78 18.83 2.67
C VAL A 382 -1.54 17.95 2.79
N SER A 383 -0.53 18.49 3.45
CA SER A 383 0.70 17.82 3.89
C SER A 383 0.79 17.79 5.42
N HIS A 384 1.66 16.94 5.95
CA HIS A 384 1.84 16.81 7.39
C HIS A 384 3.31 16.57 7.75
N SER A 385 3.67 16.95 8.97
CA SER A 385 4.91 16.57 9.64
C SER A 385 4.57 16.15 11.06
N VAL A 386 5.24 15.12 11.58
CA VAL A 386 5.11 14.69 12.98
C VAL A 386 6.47 14.81 13.61
N GLU A 387 6.59 15.66 14.63
CA GLU A 387 7.82 15.90 15.38
C GLU A 387 7.57 15.61 16.86
N GLY A 388 8.03 14.45 17.33
CA GLY A 388 7.75 13.99 18.69
C GLY A 388 6.26 13.75 18.90
N ASP A 389 5.69 14.38 19.94
CA ASP A 389 4.27 14.30 20.30
C ASP A 389 3.43 15.42 19.66
N GLU A 390 4.01 16.26 18.78
CA GLU A 390 3.27 17.31 18.06
C GLU A 390 3.12 16.95 16.58
N GLY A 391 1.86 16.85 16.13
CA GLY A 391 1.51 16.72 14.72
C GLY A 391 1.21 18.09 14.11
N ILE A 392 1.85 18.40 13.00
CA ILE A 392 1.63 19.63 12.23
C ILE A 392 0.99 19.27 10.89
N VAL A 393 -0.17 19.86 10.62
CA VAL A 393 -0.86 19.77 9.33
C VAL A 393 -0.66 21.09 8.59
N ILE A 394 -0.15 21.03 7.37
CA ILE A 394 0.05 22.19 6.50
C ILE A 394 -0.93 22.07 5.34
N ILE A 395 -1.74 23.10 5.15
CA ILE A 395 -2.81 23.17 4.16
C ILE A 395 -2.48 24.31 3.23
N ASP A 396 -2.17 24.00 1.98
CA ASP A 396 -1.98 25.01 0.93
C ASP A 396 -3.27 25.10 0.10
N ALA A 397 -3.91 26.26 0.12
CA ALA A 397 -5.10 26.58 -0.65
C ALA A 397 -4.69 27.23 -1.98
N ILE A 398 -4.85 26.51 -3.10
CA ILE A 398 -4.41 26.90 -4.44
C ILE A 398 -5.59 26.75 -5.40
N ASP A 399 -5.89 27.79 -6.18
CA ASP A 399 -6.90 27.74 -7.24
C ASP A 399 -6.40 26.94 -8.46
N PRO A 400 -7.29 26.55 -9.40
CA PRO A 400 -6.89 25.86 -10.63
C PRO A 400 -5.90 26.65 -11.52
N ASP A 401 -5.78 27.97 -11.33
CA ASP A 401 -4.83 28.84 -12.05
C ASP A 401 -3.45 28.90 -11.34
N GLY A 402 -3.28 28.20 -10.22
CA GLY A 402 -2.03 28.17 -9.44
C GLY A 402 -1.85 29.35 -8.48
N ARG A 403 -2.89 30.11 -8.19
CA ARG A 403 -2.88 31.26 -7.26
C ARG A 403 -3.32 30.83 -5.87
N PHE A 404 -2.66 31.38 -4.86
CA PHE A 404 -3.00 31.16 -3.46
C PHE A 404 -4.34 31.82 -3.09
N ILE A 405 -5.18 31.09 -2.35
CA ILE A 405 -6.49 31.55 -1.88
C ILE A 405 -6.39 32.00 -0.42
N ASP A 406 -6.53 33.31 -0.21
CA ASP A 406 -6.47 33.95 1.10
C ASP A 406 -7.84 34.09 1.77
N GLY A 407 -7.87 34.02 3.10
CA GLY A 407 -9.08 34.24 3.89
C GLY A 407 -10.18 33.20 3.70
N LEU A 408 -9.81 31.98 3.32
CA LEU A 408 -10.72 30.84 3.20
C LEU A 408 -11.15 30.39 4.60
N ASP A 409 -12.46 30.23 4.82
CA ASP A 409 -12.96 29.69 6.08
C ASP A 409 -12.72 28.18 6.10
N LEU A 410 -11.89 27.72 7.03
CA LEU A 410 -11.48 26.33 7.12
C LEU A 410 -11.93 25.75 8.47
N GLU A 411 -12.74 24.70 8.40
CA GLU A 411 -13.13 23.90 9.56
C GLU A 411 -12.35 22.59 9.57
N GLY A 412 -11.40 22.47 10.50
CA GLY A 412 -10.64 21.24 10.73
C GLY A 412 -11.28 20.36 11.80
N GLN A 413 -11.32 19.06 11.55
CA GLN A 413 -11.69 18.03 12.52
C GLN A 413 -10.64 16.92 12.52
N LEU A 414 -10.16 16.57 13.70
CA LEU A 414 -9.23 15.47 13.94
C LEU A 414 -10.00 14.27 14.50
N ILE A 415 -9.72 13.09 13.98
CA ILE A 415 -10.17 11.82 14.52
C ILE A 415 -8.93 11.06 14.97
N ALA A 416 -8.81 10.82 16.27
CA ALA A 416 -7.68 10.13 16.87
C ALA A 416 -7.78 8.59 16.69
N PRO A 417 -6.71 7.81 16.95
CA PRO A 417 -6.72 6.35 16.84
C PRO A 417 -7.79 5.65 17.68
N ASP A 418 -8.18 6.26 18.81
CA ASP A 418 -9.27 5.78 19.69
C ASP A 418 -10.69 6.16 19.20
N LEU A 419 -10.78 6.76 18.01
CA LEU A 419 -12.01 7.27 17.38
C LEU A 419 -12.64 8.48 18.10
N SER A 420 -11.92 9.14 19.02
CA SER A 420 -12.35 10.43 19.53
C SER A 420 -12.24 11.52 18.46
N GLU A 421 -13.25 12.40 18.40
CA GLU A 421 -13.29 13.51 17.46
C GLU A 421 -12.97 14.81 18.21
N GLU A 422 -11.94 15.53 17.75
CA GLU A 422 -11.50 16.80 18.30
C GLU A 422 -11.48 17.89 17.22
N PRO A 423 -11.89 19.13 17.53
CA PRO A 423 -11.80 20.23 16.58
C PRO A 423 -10.32 20.58 16.34
N LEU A 424 -9.88 20.58 15.07
CA LEU A 424 -8.54 21.01 14.68
C LEU A 424 -8.57 22.50 14.33
N GLN A 425 -7.98 23.32 15.20
CA GLN A 425 -7.82 24.75 14.91
C GLN A 425 -6.77 24.97 13.82
N VAL A 426 -7.20 25.56 12.72
CA VAL A 426 -6.34 25.90 11.57
C VAL A 426 -6.22 27.41 11.46
N ASN A 427 -4.98 27.91 11.39
CA ASN A 427 -4.70 29.35 11.32
C ASN A 427 -3.91 29.68 10.07
N GLN A 428 -4.28 30.75 9.38
CA GLN A 428 -3.51 31.25 8.24
C GLN A 428 -2.19 31.86 8.71
N VAL A 429 -1.06 31.34 8.18
CA VAL A 429 0.30 31.79 8.56
C VAL A 429 1.04 32.50 7.42
N ALA A 430 0.65 32.24 6.17
CA ALA A 430 1.17 32.89 4.97
C ALA A 430 0.07 32.94 3.89
N PRO A 431 0.26 33.68 2.79
CA PRO A 431 -0.72 33.70 1.71
C PRO A 431 -1.03 32.29 1.20
N GLY A 432 -2.32 31.91 1.20
CA GLY A 432 -2.83 30.58 0.88
C GLY A 432 -2.36 29.44 1.77
N ARG A 433 -1.61 29.68 2.86
CA ARG A 433 -1.09 28.62 3.73
C ARG A 433 -1.68 28.69 5.13
N TYR A 434 -2.29 27.57 5.53
CA TYR A 434 -2.90 27.38 6.84
C TYR A 434 -2.19 26.25 7.58
N ILE A 435 -2.04 26.41 8.90
CA ILE A 435 -1.41 25.40 9.76
C ILE A 435 -2.37 25.03 10.88
N GLY A 436 -2.60 23.73 11.04
CA GLY A 436 -3.24 23.13 12.20
C GLY A 436 -2.23 22.31 13.01
N LYS A 437 -2.35 22.36 14.33
CA LYS A 437 -1.51 21.58 15.25
C LYS A 437 -2.39 20.65 16.08
N PHE A 438 -1.91 19.44 16.32
CA PHE A 438 -2.61 18.47 17.16
C PHE A 438 -1.65 17.65 18.02
N ASP A 439 -2.20 17.04 19.07
CA ASP A 439 -1.50 16.13 19.96
C ASP A 439 -1.36 14.75 19.29
N ALA A 440 -0.12 14.37 19.00
CA ALA A 440 0.25 13.12 18.35
C ALA A 440 0.77 12.07 19.36
N SER A 441 0.39 12.16 20.64
CA SER A 441 0.84 11.25 21.70
C SER A 441 0.34 9.80 21.58
N GLN A 442 -0.75 9.54 20.84
CA GLN A 442 -1.24 8.18 20.63
C GLN A 442 -0.60 7.57 19.38
N GLU A 443 -0.17 6.32 19.48
CA GLU A 443 0.29 5.57 18.32
C GLU A 443 -0.89 5.11 17.47
N GLY A 444 -0.79 5.30 16.16
CA GLY A 444 -1.81 4.82 15.22
C GLY A 444 -2.10 5.77 14.09
N SER A 445 -3.27 5.56 13.47
CA SER A 445 -3.74 6.35 12.34
C SER A 445 -4.67 7.45 12.83
N TYR A 446 -4.28 8.69 12.61
CA TYR A 446 -5.13 9.86 12.76
C TYR A 446 -5.79 10.17 11.41
N LEU A 447 -7.04 10.61 11.43
CA LEU A 447 -7.71 11.15 10.25
C LEU A 447 -7.98 12.63 10.47
N VAL A 448 -7.47 13.47 9.57
CA VAL A 448 -7.74 14.89 9.56
C VAL A 448 -8.72 15.18 8.43
N ARG A 449 -9.89 15.69 8.78
CA ARG A 449 -10.89 16.19 7.84
C ARG A 449 -10.85 17.71 7.85
N ILE A 450 -10.70 18.31 6.68
CA ILE A 450 -10.71 19.75 6.50
C ILE A 450 -11.85 20.08 5.56
N ASN A 451 -12.81 20.88 6.00
CA ASN A 451 -13.83 21.44 5.14
C ASN A 451 -13.52 22.92 4.88
N HIS A 452 -13.92 23.42 3.72
CA HIS A 452 -13.81 24.83 3.38
C HIS A 452 -15.14 25.39 2.91
N ASP A 453 -15.36 26.68 3.19
CA ASP A 453 -16.44 27.49 2.65
C ASP A 453 -15.85 28.84 2.20
N ASP A 454 -16.05 29.21 0.93
CA ASP A 454 -15.59 30.47 0.38
C ASP A 454 -16.59 31.63 0.57
N GLY A 455 -17.74 31.38 1.20
CA GLY A 455 -18.81 32.34 1.42
C GLY A 455 -19.59 32.71 0.15
N GLN A 456 -19.22 32.16 -1.00
CA GLN A 456 -19.92 32.29 -2.30
C GLN A 456 -20.71 31.02 -2.66
N GLY A 457 -20.75 30.04 -1.74
CA GLY A 457 -21.46 28.77 -1.90
C GLY A 457 -20.60 27.66 -2.50
N ASN A 458 -19.28 27.87 -2.64
CA ASN A 458 -18.35 26.79 -2.97
C ASN A 458 -17.86 26.15 -1.66
N THR A 459 -18.51 25.05 -1.30
CA THR A 459 -18.13 24.24 -0.15
C THR A 459 -17.47 22.95 -0.62
N GLY A 460 -16.37 22.57 0.00
CA GLY A 460 -15.71 21.30 -0.26
C GLY A 460 -14.95 20.82 0.96
N GLY A 461 -14.28 19.69 0.84
CA GLY A 461 -13.44 19.20 1.93
C GLY A 461 -12.46 18.15 1.45
N GLN A 462 -11.42 17.94 2.24
CA GLN A 462 -10.38 16.95 2.01
C GLN A 462 -10.14 16.16 3.29
N THR A 463 -9.96 14.85 3.16
CA THR A 463 -9.60 13.99 4.29
C THR A 463 -8.21 13.40 4.09
N LYS A 464 -7.34 13.54 5.10
CA LYS A 464 -5.96 13.05 5.09
C LYS A 464 -5.74 12.10 6.25
N ALA A 465 -5.20 10.92 5.96
CA ALA A 465 -4.69 10.01 6.99
C ALA A 465 -3.24 10.37 7.35
N ILE A 466 -2.95 10.45 8.65
CA ILE A 466 -1.62 10.68 9.21
C ILE A 466 -1.26 9.47 10.05
N SER A 467 -0.12 8.83 9.76
CA SER A 467 0.36 7.70 10.53
C SER A 467 1.43 8.16 11.52
N VAL A 468 1.11 8.07 12.80
CA VAL A 468 2.07 8.30 13.88
C VAL A 468 2.67 6.95 14.25
N SER A 469 3.97 6.81 13.99
CA SER A 469 4.74 5.60 14.30
C SER A 469 5.32 5.66 15.71
N TYR A 470 5.58 4.49 16.29
CA TYR A 470 6.39 4.34 17.51
C TYR A 470 7.63 5.26 17.47
N PRO A 471 7.86 6.12 18.48
CA PRO A 471 8.90 7.15 18.41
C PRO A 471 10.27 6.52 18.11
N ALA A 472 11.02 7.14 17.18
CA ALA A 472 12.29 6.60 16.70
C ALA A 472 13.34 6.44 17.82
N GLU A 473 13.24 7.25 18.88
CA GLU A 473 14.08 7.19 20.07
C GLU A 473 14.01 5.82 20.78
N TYR A 474 12.85 5.16 20.80
CA TYR A 474 12.71 3.84 21.42
C TYR A 474 13.14 2.69 20.51
N ARG A 475 13.37 2.94 19.20
CA ARG A 475 13.99 1.94 18.31
C ARG A 475 15.51 1.86 18.50
N ALA A 476 16.13 2.96 18.93
CA ALA A 476 17.56 3.04 19.17
C ALA A 476 17.90 2.67 20.62
N LEU A 477 18.04 1.38 20.91
CA LEU A 477 18.46 0.88 22.23
C LEU A 477 19.94 1.19 22.57
N ARG A 478 20.62 2.03 21.78
CA ARG A 478 22.04 2.38 21.93
C ARG A 478 22.26 3.85 21.61
N SER A 479 23.12 4.51 22.38
CA SER A 479 23.57 5.86 22.12
C SER A 479 24.36 5.94 20.81
N ASP A 480 24.13 6.98 20.00
CA ASP A 480 24.91 7.26 18.80
C ASP A 480 26.26 7.90 19.20
N GLU A 481 27.21 7.06 19.57
CA GLU A 481 28.56 7.43 19.97
C GLU A 481 29.30 8.25 18.89
N GLU A 482 28.96 8.05 17.62
CA GLU A 482 29.62 8.73 16.51
C GLU A 482 29.11 10.18 16.37
N MET A 483 27.80 10.39 16.47
CA MET A 483 27.20 11.73 16.54
C MET A 483 27.71 12.49 17.76
N LEU A 484 27.79 11.84 18.94
CA LEU A 484 28.33 12.44 20.16
C LEU A 484 29.80 12.86 20.00
N ARG A 485 30.65 12.03 19.36
CA ARG A 485 32.03 12.40 19.02
C ARG A 485 32.11 13.58 18.06
N ARG A 486 31.23 13.64 17.05
CA ARG A 486 31.18 14.76 16.09
C ARG A 486 30.77 16.05 16.78
N ILE A 487 29.77 16.02 17.67
CA ILE A 487 29.35 17.17 18.47
C ILE A 487 30.49 17.63 19.38
N ALA A 488 31.17 16.71 20.07
CA ALA A 488 32.32 17.04 20.91
C ALA A 488 33.41 17.75 20.08
N THR A 489 33.75 17.20 18.91
CA THR A 489 34.78 17.79 18.03
C THR A 489 34.37 19.17 17.51
N ALA A 490 33.12 19.34 17.05
CA ALA A 490 32.64 20.60 16.50
C ALA A 490 32.44 21.71 17.56
N SER A 491 32.10 21.32 18.79
CA SER A 491 31.94 22.26 19.92
C SER A 491 33.25 22.59 20.63
N GLY A 492 34.34 21.86 20.35
CA GLY A 492 35.58 21.91 21.12
C GLY A 492 35.48 21.24 22.50
N GLY A 493 34.47 20.39 22.69
CA GLY A 493 34.29 19.56 23.87
C GLY A 493 35.14 18.28 23.85
N ARG A 494 35.04 17.47 24.91
CA ARG A 494 35.72 16.16 25.03
C ARG A 494 34.72 15.06 25.35
N VAL A 495 34.95 13.85 24.85
CA VAL A 495 34.19 12.66 25.24
C VAL A 495 34.79 12.12 26.53
N LEU A 496 33.99 12.07 27.59
CA LEU A 496 34.43 11.63 28.91
C LEU A 496 34.27 10.12 29.04
N THR A 497 35.26 9.48 29.63
CA THR A 497 35.25 8.09 30.07
C THR A 497 35.06 8.01 31.57
N GLN A 498 34.76 6.83 32.13
CA GLN A 498 34.59 6.66 33.58
C GLN A 498 35.84 7.00 34.40
N GLN A 499 37.00 7.16 33.76
CA GLN A 499 38.27 7.49 34.40
C GLN A 499 38.55 9.00 34.44
N ASP A 500 37.73 9.81 33.76
CA ASP A 500 37.92 11.25 33.70
C ASP A 500 37.29 11.98 34.89
N ASP A 501 37.96 13.03 35.36
CA ASP A 501 37.43 13.90 36.43
C ASP A 501 36.27 14.76 35.92
N LEU A 502 35.05 14.39 36.32
CA LEU A 502 33.81 15.06 35.95
C LEU A 502 33.70 16.50 36.51
N LEU A 503 34.56 16.87 37.48
CA LEU A 503 34.54 18.18 38.15
C LEU A 503 35.61 19.15 37.64
N ASP A 504 36.39 18.75 36.62
CA ASP A 504 37.38 19.61 35.99
C ASP A 504 36.70 20.77 35.23
N ARG A 505 36.88 21.99 35.75
CA ARG A 505 36.30 23.25 35.25
C ARG A 505 37.19 24.00 34.27
N SER A 506 38.20 23.35 33.68
CA SER A 506 39.14 23.95 32.71
C SER A 506 38.53 24.28 31.33
N ILE A 507 37.22 24.50 31.25
CA ILE A 507 36.52 24.84 30.01
C ILE A 507 36.80 26.31 29.66
N PRO A 508 37.25 26.63 28.43
CA PRO A 508 37.44 28.01 28.01
C PRO A 508 36.13 28.80 28.13
N ARG A 509 36.18 30.01 28.71
CA ARG A 509 35.03 30.92 28.76
C ARG A 509 34.58 31.23 27.33
N ARG A 510 33.44 30.66 26.94
CA ARG A 510 32.78 30.95 25.67
C ARG A 510 32.04 32.28 25.79
N MET A 511 32.37 33.24 24.93
CA MET A 511 31.57 34.45 24.78
C MET A 511 30.37 34.11 23.89
N ASP A 512 29.19 34.13 24.48
CA ASP A 512 27.94 34.01 23.74
C ASP A 512 27.52 35.37 23.17
N ARG A 513 27.01 35.37 21.94
CA ARG A 513 26.50 36.59 21.30
C ARG A 513 25.01 36.70 21.59
N THR A 514 24.64 37.51 22.57
CA THR A 514 23.23 37.79 22.86
C THR A 514 22.66 38.74 21.80
N PRO A 515 21.50 38.43 21.19
CA PRO A 515 20.86 39.33 20.25
C PRO A 515 20.43 40.62 20.96
N LEU A 516 20.98 41.76 20.55
CA LEU A 516 20.68 43.09 21.13
C LEU A 516 19.39 43.70 20.57
N TRP A 517 18.83 43.15 19.50
CA TRP A 517 17.66 43.70 18.83
C TRP A 517 16.41 43.83 19.72
N PRO A 518 16.12 42.96 20.72
CA PRO A 518 14.97 43.16 21.61
C PRO A 518 15.15 44.41 22.47
N MET A 519 16.37 44.65 22.97
CA MET A 519 16.70 45.84 23.75
C MET A 519 16.64 47.10 22.87
N LEU A 520 17.17 47.03 21.65
CA LEU A 520 17.09 48.13 20.69
C LEU A 520 15.65 48.42 20.24
N ALA A 521 14.80 47.40 20.12
CA ALA A 521 13.38 47.56 19.80
C ALA A 521 12.64 48.28 20.93
N VAL A 522 12.88 47.91 22.20
CA VAL A 522 12.29 48.60 23.37
C VAL A 522 12.76 50.06 23.45
N ILE A 523 14.06 50.31 23.22
CA ILE A 523 14.61 51.67 23.18
C ILE A 523 13.99 52.47 22.03
N GLY A 524 13.87 51.88 20.84
CA GLY A 524 13.25 52.51 19.69
C GLY A 524 11.78 52.85 19.93
N LEU A 525 11.02 51.94 20.53
CA LEU A 525 9.62 52.15 20.90
C LEU A 525 9.49 53.29 21.92
N SER A 526 10.38 53.33 22.91
CA SER A 526 10.43 54.39 23.93
C SER A 526 10.74 55.75 23.32
N LEU A 527 11.73 55.82 22.42
CA LEU A 527 12.07 57.05 21.70
C LEU A 527 10.94 57.53 20.79
N PHE A 528 10.23 56.60 20.14
CA PHE A 528 9.05 56.91 19.34
C PHE A 528 7.93 57.52 20.18
N PHE A 529 7.66 56.96 21.37
CA PHE A 529 6.71 57.56 22.32
C PHE A 529 7.15 58.95 22.79
N ILE A 530 8.43 59.14 23.08
CA ILE A 530 8.98 60.45 23.48
C ILE A 530 8.86 61.47 22.34
N ASP A 531 9.15 61.08 21.09
CA ASP A 531 8.98 61.94 19.91
C ASP A 531 7.51 62.35 19.73
N ILE A 532 6.57 61.41 19.91
CA ILE A 532 5.14 61.73 19.89
C ILE A 532 4.79 62.71 21.01
N VAL A 533 5.21 62.47 22.25
CA VAL A 533 4.91 63.36 23.39
C VAL A 533 5.51 64.74 23.18
N ALA A 534 6.76 64.84 22.71
CA ALA A 534 7.43 66.10 22.41
C ALA A 534 6.73 66.88 21.28
N ARG A 535 6.16 66.20 20.29
CA ARG A 535 5.39 66.83 19.20
C ARG A 535 3.97 67.22 19.58
N ARG A 536 3.34 66.49 20.52
CA ARG A 536 1.93 66.69 20.89
C ARG A 536 1.71 67.52 22.15
N VAL A 537 2.71 67.62 23.03
CA VAL A 537 2.65 68.39 24.27
C VAL A 537 3.51 69.63 24.12
N GLN A 538 2.89 70.81 24.07
CA GLN A 538 3.61 72.09 24.08
C GLN A 538 4.22 72.32 25.48
N PHE A 539 5.45 71.86 25.68
CA PHE A 539 6.23 72.25 26.85
C PHE A 539 6.64 73.72 26.71
N GLN A 540 6.01 74.62 27.47
CA GLN A 540 6.50 75.99 27.64
C GLN A 540 7.78 75.92 28.50
N LEU A 541 8.94 75.84 27.84
CA LEU A 541 10.25 75.96 28.48
C LEU A 541 10.39 77.39 29.04
N PRO A 542 10.61 77.59 30.35
CA PRO A 542 10.94 78.91 30.89
C PRO A 542 12.30 79.38 30.35
N ALA A 543 12.34 80.61 29.85
CA ALA A 543 13.50 81.22 29.23
C ALA A 543 14.72 81.21 30.18
N HIS A 544 15.78 80.52 29.77
CA HIS A 544 17.05 80.57 30.49
C HIS A 544 17.71 81.95 30.37
N ARG A 545 17.98 82.50 31.54
CA ARG A 545 18.66 83.74 31.85
C ARG A 545 20.04 83.79 31.17
N LYS A 546 20.28 84.80 30.34
CA LYS A 546 21.60 85.09 29.75
C LYS A 546 22.61 85.34 30.87
N LEU A 547 23.60 84.46 31.01
CA LEU A 547 24.81 84.72 31.78
C LEU A 547 25.77 85.51 30.89
N ALA A 548 25.96 86.78 31.27
CA ALA A 548 26.95 87.67 30.69
C ALA A 548 28.35 87.22 31.10
N VAL A 549 29.22 86.99 30.11
CA VAL A 549 30.66 86.89 30.31
C VAL A 549 31.29 88.16 29.74
N LYS A 550 31.96 88.94 30.60
CA LYS A 550 32.75 90.11 30.23
C LYS A 550 34.15 89.65 29.76
N PRO A 551 34.80 90.42 28.87
CA PRO A 551 36.02 90.00 28.17
C PRO A 551 37.26 90.29 29.00
N ASP A 552 38.27 89.43 28.92
CA ASP A 552 39.64 89.82 29.26
C ASP A 552 40.59 89.51 28.10
N GLN A 553 41.46 90.50 27.87
CA GLN A 553 42.42 90.64 26.79
C GLN A 553 43.58 89.66 26.97
N VAL A 554 43.95 88.93 25.91
CA VAL A 554 45.35 88.51 25.68
C VAL A 554 45.67 88.63 24.20
N ASP A 555 46.90 89.07 23.98
CA ASP A 555 47.49 89.81 22.87
C ASP A 555 47.68 89.03 21.56
N VAL A 556 47.82 89.81 20.49
CA VAL A 556 47.96 89.40 19.08
C VAL A 556 49.43 89.26 18.70
N THR A 557 49.84 88.09 18.16
CA THR A 557 50.90 88.02 17.14
C THR A 557 50.71 86.84 16.16
N SER A 558 50.22 87.17 14.95
CA SER A 558 50.55 86.67 13.59
C SER A 558 50.44 85.17 13.20
N PRO A 559 50.34 84.83 11.89
CA PRO A 559 49.68 85.51 10.76
C PRO A 559 48.76 84.57 9.94
N ALA A 560 48.03 85.17 8.99
CA ALA A 560 46.96 84.60 8.18
C ALA A 560 47.36 83.49 7.18
N LEU A 561 46.44 82.53 6.96
CA LEU A 561 46.30 81.77 5.72
C LEU A 561 44.81 81.72 5.28
N PRO A 562 44.50 81.83 3.97
CA PRO A 562 43.14 82.05 3.50
C PRO A 562 42.34 80.77 3.28
N ARG A 563 41.03 80.88 3.56
CA ARG A 563 39.97 79.89 3.25
C ARG A 563 39.81 79.70 1.74
N ARG A 564 39.63 78.45 1.30
CA ARG A 564 38.96 78.11 0.04
C ARG A 564 37.86 77.08 0.25
N ALA A 565 36.70 77.40 -0.31
CA ALA A 565 35.49 76.58 -0.37
C ALA A 565 35.66 75.41 -1.34
N ILE A 566 35.00 74.28 -1.06
CA ILE A 566 34.78 73.21 -2.02
C ILE A 566 33.28 73.15 -2.30
N ALA A 567 32.91 73.61 -3.49
CA ALA A 567 31.61 73.43 -4.12
C ALA A 567 31.66 72.24 -5.10
N ALA A 568 30.48 71.68 -5.35
CA ALA A 568 30.20 70.51 -6.17
C ALA A 568 30.82 70.52 -7.58
N ARG A 569 31.20 69.34 -8.08
CA ARG A 569 31.52 69.12 -9.50
C ARG A 569 30.97 67.80 -10.03
N ARG A 570 30.05 67.92 -10.99
CA ARG A 570 29.63 66.90 -11.97
C ARG A 570 30.85 66.33 -12.71
N MET A 571 30.84 65.03 -13.02
CA MET A 571 31.62 64.48 -14.14
C MET A 571 30.68 64.07 -15.28
N ARG A 572 30.94 64.67 -16.44
CA ARG A 572 30.44 64.32 -17.78
C ARG A 572 31.67 63.82 -18.54
N ARG A 573 31.54 62.73 -19.30
CA ARG A 573 32.54 62.24 -20.24
C ARG A 573 31.86 62.18 -21.63
N GLU A 574 32.29 63.06 -22.53
CA GLU A 574 32.07 63.02 -23.99
C GLU A 574 33.20 62.17 -24.62
N GLU A 575 33.18 61.60 -25.83
CA GLU A 575 32.25 61.18 -26.90
C GLU A 575 33.20 60.52 -27.97
N PRO A 576 32.75 59.83 -29.05
CA PRO A 576 32.73 60.55 -30.35
C PRO A 576 31.68 60.09 -31.41
N ASP A 577 31.12 61.10 -32.07
CA ASP A 577 30.91 61.40 -33.51
C ASP A 577 30.03 60.55 -34.50
N ARG A 578 29.01 61.25 -35.05
CA ARG A 578 28.34 61.29 -36.39
C ARG A 578 28.26 60.02 -37.28
N THR A 579 27.08 59.60 -37.78
CA THR A 579 26.34 60.15 -38.95
C THR A 579 25.06 59.32 -39.28
N ALA A 580 24.11 59.94 -40.01
CA ALA A 580 23.06 59.38 -40.87
C ALA A 580 21.63 59.06 -40.32
N ARG A 581 20.64 59.82 -40.85
CA ARG A 581 19.21 59.49 -41.10
C ARG A 581 19.10 58.37 -42.16
N PRO A 582 17.99 57.61 -42.34
CA PRO A 582 16.63 58.14 -42.64
C PRO A 582 15.43 57.33 -42.04
N GLU A 583 14.29 58.00 -41.82
CA GLU A 583 12.95 57.78 -42.46
C GLU A 583 12.09 56.61 -41.93
N GLY A 584 10.83 56.92 -41.56
CA GLY A 584 9.76 55.92 -41.38
C GLY A 584 8.73 56.24 -40.27
N GLU A 585 7.81 57.17 -40.51
CA GLU A 585 6.39 57.02 -40.10
C GLU A 585 5.69 56.04 -41.08
N PRO A 586 4.48 55.48 -40.84
CA PRO A 586 3.39 55.89 -39.93
C PRO A 586 2.90 54.69 -39.05
N ALA A 587 1.82 54.65 -38.26
CA ALA A 587 0.56 55.38 -38.17
C ALA A 587 -0.11 55.11 -36.81
N SER A 588 -0.90 56.08 -36.33
CA SER A 588 -2.01 55.88 -35.36
C SER A 588 -3.20 55.16 -36.05
N PRO A 589 -4.17 54.62 -35.28
CA PRO A 589 -5.37 55.41 -34.91
C PRO A 589 -5.81 55.17 -33.45
N GLU A 590 -6.11 56.23 -32.68
CA GLU A 590 -7.47 56.75 -32.36
C GLU A 590 -8.41 55.79 -31.62
N THR A 591 -8.84 56.22 -30.42
CA THR A 591 -10.24 56.36 -29.89
C THR A 591 -10.17 56.40 -28.35
N SER A 592 -10.37 57.55 -27.68
CA SER A 592 -11.62 58.27 -27.35
C SER A 592 -12.49 57.60 -26.27
N GLY A 593 -12.72 58.30 -25.15
CA GLY A 593 -13.96 58.19 -24.37
C GLY A 593 -13.80 57.89 -22.87
N ASP A 594 -14.54 58.67 -22.07
CA ASP A 594 -15.05 58.36 -20.72
C ASP A 594 -14.22 58.74 -19.48
N GLU A 595 -14.14 60.05 -19.21
CA GLU A 595 -13.73 60.59 -17.89
C GLU A 595 -14.86 61.31 -17.11
N VAL A 596 -16.13 61.20 -17.54
CA VAL A 596 -17.24 61.99 -16.94
C VAL A 596 -18.14 61.22 -15.96
N ASP A 597 -18.10 59.88 -15.89
CA ASP A 597 -19.14 59.11 -15.16
C ASP A 597 -18.80 58.79 -13.68
N ARG A 598 -17.54 58.94 -13.24
CA ARG A 598 -17.12 58.52 -11.88
C ARG A 598 -17.58 59.43 -10.73
N SER A 599 -18.10 60.63 -11.03
CA SER A 599 -18.47 61.60 -9.98
C SER A 599 -19.93 61.46 -9.51
N GLU A 600 -20.83 60.92 -10.34
CA GLU A 600 -22.24 60.74 -9.97
C GLU A 600 -22.46 59.48 -9.11
N ASP A 601 -21.76 58.38 -9.43
CA ASP A 601 -21.87 57.14 -8.68
C ASP A 601 -21.31 57.27 -7.25
N LEU A 602 -20.27 58.09 -7.07
CA LEU A 602 -19.74 58.40 -5.74
C LEU A 602 -20.75 59.18 -4.89
N LYS A 603 -21.54 60.07 -5.50
CA LYS A 603 -22.59 60.84 -4.80
C LYS A 603 -23.76 59.93 -4.38
N LYS A 604 -24.17 58.99 -5.24
CA LYS A 604 -25.21 57.99 -4.91
C LYS A 604 -24.80 57.06 -3.76
N LEU A 605 -23.53 56.65 -3.71
CA LEU A 605 -22.97 55.84 -2.61
C LEU A 605 -22.94 56.58 -1.26
N ILE A 606 -22.67 57.90 -1.27
CA ILE A 606 -22.67 58.72 -0.06
C ILE A 606 -24.09 58.95 0.48
N GLU A 607 -25.09 59.12 -0.40
CA GLU A 607 -26.50 59.24 0.00
C GLU A 607 -27.07 57.92 0.54
N ALA A 608 -26.73 56.78 -0.06
CA ALA A 608 -27.13 55.47 0.43
C ALA A 608 -26.57 55.21 1.86
N ARG A 609 -25.33 55.65 2.12
CA ARG A 609 -24.70 55.52 3.44
C ARG A 609 -25.32 56.45 4.49
N ARG A 610 -25.80 57.64 4.11
CA ARG A 610 -26.53 58.55 5.00
C ARG A 610 -27.95 58.06 5.33
N LYS A 611 -28.65 57.39 4.40
CA LYS A 611 -29.96 56.77 4.66
C LYS A 611 -29.88 55.56 5.61
N ARG A 612 -28.83 54.74 5.56
CA ARG A 612 -28.63 53.62 6.50
C ARG A 612 -28.36 54.07 7.93
N ARG A 613 -27.69 55.21 8.13
CA ARG A 613 -27.35 55.73 9.48
C ARG A 613 -28.52 56.39 10.22
N LYS A 614 -29.61 56.75 9.52
CA LYS A 614 -30.84 57.32 10.10
C LYS A 614 -31.91 56.28 10.47
N ARG A 615 -31.69 54.99 10.18
CA ARG A 615 -32.60 53.89 10.54
C ARG A 615 -32.13 53.09 11.78
N SER A 616 -31.07 53.53 12.45
CA SER A 616 -30.45 52.86 13.60
C SER A 616 -30.38 53.76 14.84
N ASN A 617 -31.25 54.76 14.94
CA ASN A 617 -31.48 55.55 16.16
C ASN A 617 -32.97 55.80 16.33
#